data_AF-A0A0M3QL08-F1
#
_entry.id   AF-A0A0M3QL08-F1
#
_cell.length_a   1.000
_cell.length_b   1.000
_cell.length_c   1.000
_cell.angle_alpha   90.00
_cell.angle_beta   90.00
_cell.angle_gamma   90.00
#
_symmetry.space_group_name_H-M   'P 1'
#
loop_
_entity.id
_entity.type
_entity.pdbx_description
1 polymer ?
#
loop_
_entity_poly.entity_id
_entity_poly.type
_entity_poly.pdbx_seq_one_letter_code
_entity_poly.pdbx_strand_id
1 'polypeptide(L)'
;MTRSRLAPGTGIVTVPGDRPVLRTADGEFLRIDTGRVGTGELVDRLTAGEGPHADPSAPASVSASASTELDRLVAAFEEAGYAATEPRRAPLAGRTVHLLGDPALTEPLTRFAAAEGAEVHRATADGLAGLAGRRDTAVVWCLDSPVPEGLWAEADRLPARHTAWLRCHREGAHAWIEPLACAPGDVTSAHVRLRRLAATAAHRELAAYWTGHRTPDTGPHPTEASAALMAALLTADLIAWAGDGHHRGAGLPARRRLRRIDLRDLTVTEHPVLPVPDVAPLPARVTRSTA
;
A
#
# COMPACT_ATOMS: atom_id res chain seq x y z
N MET A 1 4.24 -22.63 13.26
CA MET A 1 5.00 -21.66 12.45
C MET A 1 6.42 -21.64 12.98
N THR A 2 7.40 -21.99 12.15
CA THR A 2 8.83 -21.87 12.48
C THR A 2 9.13 -20.38 12.70
N ARG A 3 9.37 -19.99 13.95
CA ARG A 3 9.74 -18.62 14.34
C ARG A 3 11.21 -18.40 14.01
N SER A 4 11.53 -18.31 12.72
CA SER A 4 12.83 -17.81 12.29
C SER A 4 13.01 -16.39 12.83
N ARG A 5 14.18 -16.09 13.40
CA ARG A 5 14.58 -14.72 13.76
C ARG A 5 15.07 -13.94 12.55
N LEU A 6 15.35 -14.59 11.43
CA LEU A 6 15.72 -13.87 10.20
C LEU A 6 14.58 -12.97 9.73
N ALA A 7 14.94 -11.77 9.28
CA ALA A 7 14.00 -10.83 8.69
C ALA A 7 13.32 -11.45 7.45
N PRO A 8 12.04 -11.16 7.17
CA PRO A 8 11.34 -11.70 6.00
C PRO A 8 12.10 -11.45 4.68
N GLY A 9 12.19 -12.47 3.84
CA GLY A 9 12.92 -12.41 2.57
C GLY A 9 14.43 -12.61 2.70
N THR A 10 14.98 -12.55 3.91
CA THR A 10 16.39 -12.90 4.17
C THR A 10 16.56 -14.39 4.38
N GLY A 11 17.73 -14.90 4.03
CA GLY A 11 18.06 -16.31 4.22
C GLY A 11 19.56 -16.51 4.34
N ILE A 12 19.98 -17.48 5.16
CA ILE A 12 21.37 -17.92 5.19
C ILE A 12 21.53 -19.02 4.16
N VAL A 13 22.50 -18.86 3.27
CA VAL A 13 22.88 -19.85 2.27
C VAL A 13 24.23 -20.43 2.67
N THR A 14 24.26 -21.75 2.83
CA THR A 14 25.48 -22.52 3.09
C THR A 14 25.83 -23.33 1.84
N VAL A 15 27.06 -23.20 1.36
CA VAL A 15 27.62 -24.01 0.27
C VAL A 15 28.68 -24.93 0.89
N PRO A 16 28.67 -26.25 0.62
CA PRO A 16 29.67 -27.16 1.18
C PRO A 16 31.10 -26.70 0.87
N GLY A 17 31.91 -26.50 1.90
CA GLY A 17 33.30 -26.05 1.78
C GLY A 17 33.50 -24.53 1.78
N ASP A 18 32.43 -23.73 1.74
CA ASP A 18 32.47 -22.27 1.74
C ASP A 18 31.93 -21.66 3.04
N ARG A 19 32.25 -20.38 3.25
CA ARG A 19 31.68 -19.58 4.34
C ARG A 19 30.20 -19.29 4.07
N PRO A 20 29.35 -19.22 5.12
CA PRO A 20 27.94 -18.87 4.95
C PRO A 20 27.79 -17.44 4.37
N VAL A 21 26.76 -17.27 3.54
CA VAL A 21 26.37 -15.96 3.02
C VAL A 21 24.93 -15.65 3.40
N LEU A 22 24.66 -14.38 3.66
CA LEU A 22 23.33 -13.85 3.86
C LEU A 22 22.77 -13.42 2.50
N ARG A 23 21.66 -14.01 2.07
CA ARG A 23 20.80 -13.45 1.04
C ARG A 23 19.90 -12.39 1.67
N THR A 24 19.99 -11.14 1.22
CA THR A 24 19.12 -10.04 1.69
C THR A 24 17.73 -10.17 1.08
N ALA A 25 16.76 -9.43 1.63
CA ALA A 25 15.39 -9.39 1.10
C ALA A 25 15.32 -8.86 -0.34
N ASP A 26 16.28 -8.02 -0.72
CA ASP A 26 16.41 -7.45 -2.07
C ASP A 26 17.18 -8.38 -3.03
N GLY A 27 17.65 -9.53 -2.55
CA GLY A 27 18.32 -10.55 -3.36
C GLY A 27 19.84 -10.38 -3.47
N GLU A 28 20.45 -9.50 -2.69
CA GLU A 28 21.91 -9.36 -2.61
C GLU A 28 22.52 -10.46 -1.75
N PHE A 29 23.81 -10.76 -1.95
CA PHE A 29 24.55 -11.72 -1.15
C PHE A 29 25.67 -11.03 -0.37
N LEU A 30 25.61 -11.13 0.97
CA LEU A 30 26.60 -10.58 1.88
C LEU A 30 27.38 -11.72 2.54
N ARG A 31 28.71 -11.63 2.57
CA ARG A 31 29.53 -12.61 3.27
C ARG A 31 29.35 -12.45 4.78
N ILE A 32 29.11 -13.56 5.47
CA ILE A 32 29.06 -13.59 6.93
C ILE A 32 30.44 -13.98 7.43
N ASP A 33 31.09 -13.09 8.17
CA ASP A 33 32.30 -13.45 8.90
C ASP A 33 31.89 -14.04 10.26
N THR A 34 31.93 -15.36 10.38
CA THR A 34 31.52 -16.06 11.61
C THR A 34 32.62 -16.06 12.66
N GLY A 35 33.85 -15.61 12.35
CA GLY A 35 34.96 -15.65 13.29
C GLY A 35 35.21 -17.08 13.81
N ARG A 36 35.06 -17.28 15.12
CA ARG A 36 35.17 -18.59 15.79
C ARG A 36 33.83 -19.29 15.99
N VAL A 37 32.72 -18.64 15.65
CA VAL A 37 31.37 -19.21 15.75
C VAL A 37 31.19 -20.26 14.66
N GLY A 38 30.67 -21.43 15.04
CA GLY A 38 30.33 -22.47 14.09
C GLY A 38 29.13 -22.07 13.23
N THR A 39 29.21 -22.29 11.91
CA THR A 39 28.12 -21.98 10.98
C THR A 39 26.79 -22.62 11.39
N GLY A 40 26.81 -23.86 11.87
CA GLY A 40 25.62 -24.56 12.36
C GLY A 40 25.00 -23.88 13.59
N GLU A 41 25.83 -23.43 14.53
CA GLU A 41 25.38 -22.74 15.74
C GLU A 41 24.67 -21.41 15.43
N LEU A 42 25.21 -20.66 14.46
CA LEU A 42 24.57 -19.43 13.97
C LEU A 42 23.23 -19.71 13.28
N VAL A 43 23.19 -20.71 12.38
CA VAL A 43 21.96 -21.09 11.67
C VAL A 43 20.91 -21.55 12.65
N ASP A 44 21.26 -22.41 13.60
CA ASP A 44 20.35 -22.90 14.63
C ASP A 44 19.81 -21.73 15.46
N ARG A 45 20.67 -20.81 15.92
CA ARG A 45 20.21 -19.64 16.71
C ARG A 45 19.27 -18.70 15.95
N LEU A 46 19.45 -18.56 14.63
CA LEU A 46 18.66 -17.65 13.81
C LEU A 46 17.40 -18.31 13.20
N THR A 47 17.36 -19.64 13.11
CA THR A 47 16.25 -20.38 12.47
C THR A 47 15.43 -21.20 13.45
N ALA A 48 16.02 -21.67 14.55
CA ALA A 48 15.29 -22.20 15.69
C ALA A 48 14.86 -21.01 16.55
N GLY A 49 13.58 -20.64 16.45
CA GLY A 49 12.98 -19.71 17.41
C GLY A 49 13.28 -20.17 18.82
N GLU A 50 13.52 -19.22 19.74
CA GLU A 50 13.97 -19.42 21.12
C GLU A 50 13.81 -20.87 21.60
N GLY A 51 14.93 -21.60 21.61
CA GLY A 51 14.92 -23.01 21.97
C GLY A 51 14.22 -23.24 23.31
N PRO A 52 13.61 -24.42 23.53
CA PRO A 52 13.01 -24.77 24.81
C PRO A 52 14.02 -24.52 25.93
N HIS A 53 13.53 -23.98 27.05
CA HIS A 53 14.29 -23.75 28.28
C HIS A 53 15.37 -24.81 28.46
N ALA A 54 16.62 -24.35 28.56
CA ALA A 54 17.78 -25.20 28.73
C ALA A 54 17.50 -26.23 29.83
N ASP A 55 17.52 -27.51 29.46
CA ASP A 55 17.54 -28.61 30.40
C ASP A 55 18.84 -28.49 31.22
N PRO A 56 18.77 -28.30 32.56
CA PRO A 56 19.95 -28.03 33.38
C PRO A 56 20.93 -29.23 33.49
N SER A 57 20.69 -30.30 32.74
CA SER A 57 21.38 -31.59 32.85
C SER A 57 22.35 -31.91 31.69
N ALA A 58 22.51 -31.03 30.69
CA ALA A 58 23.45 -31.24 29.59
C ALA A 58 24.87 -30.73 29.94
N PRO A 59 25.95 -31.46 29.63
CA PRO A 59 27.31 -31.02 29.93
C PRO A 59 27.69 -29.82 29.05
N ALA A 60 27.77 -28.64 29.67
CA ALA A 60 28.19 -27.41 29.04
C ALA A 60 29.70 -27.46 28.71
N SER A 61 30.03 -27.62 27.43
CA SER A 61 31.38 -27.37 26.91
C SER A 61 31.39 -26.43 25.70
N VAL A 62 30.39 -25.54 25.60
CA VAL A 62 30.52 -24.34 24.76
C VAL A 62 31.30 -23.32 25.59
N SER A 63 32.51 -22.97 25.14
CA SER A 63 33.32 -21.94 25.80
C SER A 63 32.52 -20.64 25.93
N ALA A 64 32.51 -20.02 27.11
CA ALA A 64 31.84 -18.73 27.35
C ALA A 64 32.28 -17.62 26.36
N SER A 65 33.47 -17.77 25.76
CA SER A 65 33.94 -16.89 24.68
C SER A 65 33.16 -17.08 23.38
N ALA A 66 32.79 -18.32 23.02
CA ALA A 66 32.06 -18.64 21.80
C ALA A 66 30.59 -18.18 21.88
N SER A 67 29.96 -18.33 23.06
CA SER A 67 28.60 -17.82 23.29
C SER A 67 28.55 -16.29 23.20
N THR A 68 29.54 -15.59 23.76
CA THR A 68 29.63 -14.13 23.67
C THR A 68 29.83 -13.65 22.23
N GLU A 69 30.62 -14.39 21.43
CA GLU A 69 30.85 -14.07 20.01
C GLU A 69 29.60 -14.31 19.16
N LEU A 70 28.86 -15.39 19.44
CA LEU A 70 27.56 -15.66 18.81
C LEU A 70 26.54 -14.57 19.14
N ASP A 71 26.43 -14.15 20.40
CA ASP A 71 25.48 -13.10 20.79
C ASP A 71 25.83 -11.75 20.12
N ARG A 72 27.12 -11.42 19.98
CA ARG A 72 27.54 -10.25 19.18
C ARG A 72 27.16 -10.37 17.71
N LEU A 73 27.30 -11.56 17.12
CA LEU A 73 26.95 -11.78 15.72
C LEU A 73 25.44 -11.68 15.48
N VAL A 74 24.63 -12.19 16.41
CA VAL A 74 23.16 -12.00 16.38
C VAL A 74 22.81 -10.53 16.54
N ALA A 75 23.43 -9.82 17.49
CA ALA A 75 23.21 -8.39 17.67
C ALA A 75 23.57 -7.60 16.41
N ALA A 76 24.64 -7.97 15.70
CA ALA A 76 25.00 -7.35 14.41
C ALA A 76 23.94 -7.60 13.32
N PHE A 77 23.33 -8.79 13.28
CA PHE A 77 22.20 -9.07 12.38
C PHE A 77 20.98 -8.22 12.76
N GLU A 78 20.69 -8.04 14.04
CA GLU A 78 19.57 -7.20 14.50
C GLU A 78 19.82 -5.71 14.21
N GLU A 79 21.02 -5.21 14.50
CA GLU A 79 21.42 -3.83 14.21
C GLU A 79 21.38 -3.51 12.72
N ALA A 80 21.80 -4.48 11.88
CA ALA A 80 21.72 -4.37 10.42
C ALA A 80 20.30 -4.64 9.85
N GLY A 81 19.33 -5.03 10.69
CA GLY A 81 17.95 -5.28 10.28
C GLY A 81 17.72 -6.62 9.56
N TYR A 82 18.68 -7.55 9.63
CA TYR A 82 18.60 -8.89 9.05
C TYR A 82 18.06 -9.94 10.03
N ALA A 83 17.94 -9.61 11.31
CA ALA A 83 17.20 -10.38 12.29
C ALA A 83 16.17 -9.50 13.02
N ALA A 84 15.04 -10.11 13.39
CA ALA A 84 13.98 -9.51 14.17
C ALA A 84 13.85 -10.23 15.51
N THR A 85 13.66 -9.45 16.56
CA THR A 85 13.48 -9.94 17.93
C THR A 85 12.03 -10.37 18.20
N GLU A 86 11.06 -9.85 17.45
CA GLU A 86 9.63 -10.14 17.62
C GLU A 86 8.94 -10.49 16.29
N PRO A 87 7.84 -11.30 16.34
CA PRO A 87 7.00 -11.53 15.18
C PRO A 87 6.48 -10.21 14.62
N ARG A 88 6.70 -9.97 13.33
CA ARG A 88 6.26 -8.74 12.68
C ARG A 88 4.73 -8.63 12.79
N ARG A 89 4.26 -7.55 13.40
CA ARG A 89 2.84 -7.20 13.45
C ARG A 89 2.30 -7.05 12.02
N ALA A 90 1.10 -7.57 11.77
CA ALA A 90 0.46 -7.45 10.47
C ALA A 90 0.33 -5.95 10.10
N PRO A 91 0.58 -5.54 8.84
CA PRO A 91 0.82 -4.14 8.52
C PRO A 91 -0.38 -3.22 8.77
N LEU A 92 -1.60 -3.74 8.70
CA LEU A 92 -2.83 -3.00 8.96
C LEU A 92 -3.41 -3.26 10.35
N ALA A 93 -2.71 -3.98 11.22
CA ALA A 93 -3.21 -4.32 12.55
C ALA A 93 -3.52 -3.06 13.37
N GLY A 94 -4.76 -2.96 13.86
CA GLY A 94 -5.25 -1.78 14.59
C GLY A 94 -5.66 -0.61 13.68
N ARG A 95 -5.84 -0.87 12.38
CA ARG A 95 -6.46 0.08 11.44
C ARG A 95 -7.87 -0.38 11.08
N THR A 96 -8.75 0.58 10.89
CA THR A 96 -10.13 0.36 10.44
C THR A 96 -10.27 0.81 8.99
N VAL A 97 -10.91 0.00 8.14
CA VAL A 97 -11.14 0.30 6.73
C VAL A 97 -12.63 0.23 6.42
N HIS A 98 -13.22 1.36 6.02
CA HIS A 98 -14.60 1.44 5.58
C HIS A 98 -14.69 1.37 4.05
N LEU A 99 -15.46 0.43 3.53
CA LEU A 99 -15.62 0.18 2.10
C LEU A 99 -16.98 0.63 1.59
N LEU A 100 -16.98 1.34 0.46
CA LEU A 100 -18.17 1.81 -0.25
C LEU A 100 -18.10 1.43 -1.73
N GLY A 101 -19.28 1.29 -2.35
CA GLY A 101 -19.42 1.08 -3.79
C GLY A 101 -19.68 -0.37 -4.18
N ASP A 102 -19.22 -0.77 -5.36
CA ASP A 102 -19.65 -2.00 -6.02
C ASP A 102 -19.09 -3.26 -5.33
N PRO A 103 -19.93 -4.26 -4.98
CA PRO A 103 -19.50 -5.49 -4.31
C PRO A 103 -18.40 -6.26 -5.06
N ALA A 104 -18.48 -6.30 -6.40
CA ALA A 104 -17.49 -6.97 -7.23
C ALA A 104 -16.05 -6.46 -7.00
N LEU A 105 -15.90 -5.19 -6.62
CA LEU A 105 -14.61 -4.57 -6.31
C LEU A 105 -14.30 -4.58 -4.80
N THR A 106 -15.31 -4.40 -3.94
CA THR A 106 -15.11 -4.28 -2.50
C THR A 106 -14.94 -5.62 -1.78
N GLU A 107 -15.46 -6.73 -2.32
CA GLU A 107 -15.32 -8.06 -1.71
C GLU A 107 -13.88 -8.60 -1.72
N PRO A 108 -13.14 -8.59 -2.85
CA PRO A 108 -11.72 -8.96 -2.84
C PRO A 108 -10.90 -8.06 -1.91
N LEU A 109 -11.18 -6.75 -1.89
CA LEU A 109 -10.51 -5.80 -1.00
C LEU A 109 -10.78 -6.10 0.48
N THR A 110 -12.01 -6.48 0.83
CA THR A 110 -12.35 -6.91 2.20
C THR A 110 -11.46 -8.06 2.64
N ARG A 111 -11.33 -9.09 1.79
CA ARG A 111 -10.50 -10.27 2.08
C ARG A 111 -9.02 -9.90 2.24
N PHE A 112 -8.49 -9.08 1.34
CA PHE A 112 -7.06 -8.74 1.34
C PHE A 112 -6.70 -7.80 2.50
N ALA A 113 -7.49 -6.76 2.77
CA ALA A 113 -7.24 -5.88 3.90
C ALA A 113 -7.35 -6.62 5.26
N ALA A 114 -8.33 -7.51 5.39
CA ALA A 114 -8.48 -8.34 6.61
C ALA A 114 -7.30 -9.31 6.79
N ALA A 115 -6.80 -9.91 5.71
CA ALA A 115 -5.60 -10.77 5.76
C ALA A 115 -4.35 -10.02 6.25
N GLU A 116 -4.27 -8.71 6.02
CA GLU A 116 -3.21 -7.82 6.49
C GLU A 116 -3.49 -7.23 7.88
N GLY A 117 -4.57 -7.67 8.54
CA GLY A 117 -4.92 -7.34 9.93
C GLY A 117 -5.85 -6.15 10.13
N ALA A 118 -6.45 -5.60 9.06
CA ALA A 118 -7.41 -4.50 9.19
C ALA A 118 -8.76 -4.98 9.75
N GLU A 119 -9.42 -4.13 10.52
CA GLU A 119 -10.85 -4.25 10.80
C GLU A 119 -11.64 -3.63 9.64
N VAL A 120 -12.40 -4.43 8.90
CA VAL A 120 -13.08 -3.97 7.68
C VAL A 120 -14.59 -3.87 7.89
N HIS A 121 -15.17 -2.73 7.54
CA HIS A 121 -16.62 -2.51 7.60
C HIS A 121 -17.15 -2.03 6.25
N ARG A 122 -18.39 -2.41 5.94
CA ARG A 122 -19.14 -1.78 4.85
C ARG A 122 -19.75 -0.47 5.34
N ALA A 123 -19.75 0.55 4.49
CA ALA A 123 -20.35 1.84 4.78
C ALA A 123 -21.24 2.30 3.60
N THR A 124 -22.09 3.28 3.87
CA THR A 124 -22.89 3.99 2.86
C THR A 124 -22.42 5.44 2.77
N ALA A 125 -22.76 6.13 1.68
CA ALA A 125 -22.39 7.52 1.49
C ALA A 125 -22.88 8.42 2.64
N ASP A 126 -24.11 8.19 3.12
CA ASP A 126 -24.71 8.95 4.23
C ASP A 126 -23.95 8.79 5.57
N GLY A 127 -23.19 7.70 5.72
CA GLY A 127 -22.41 7.43 6.92
C GLY A 127 -21.05 8.13 6.98
N LEU A 128 -20.60 8.77 5.88
CA LEU A 128 -19.25 9.33 5.76
C LEU A 128 -18.93 10.39 6.81
N ALA A 129 -19.89 11.26 7.14
CA ALA A 129 -19.71 12.30 8.14
C ALA A 129 -19.29 11.76 9.51
N GLY A 130 -19.78 10.56 9.89
CA GLY A 130 -19.45 9.89 11.15
C GLY A 130 -18.05 9.25 11.18
N LEU A 131 -17.38 9.15 10.03
CA LEU A 131 -16.04 8.54 9.92
C LEU A 131 -14.90 9.56 10.02
N ALA A 132 -15.23 10.85 9.99
CA ALA A 132 -14.26 11.92 10.07
C ALA A 132 -13.61 12.02 11.46
N GLY A 133 -12.34 12.41 11.53
CA GLY A 133 -11.62 12.65 12.79
C GLY A 133 -10.74 11.50 13.27
N ARG A 134 -10.75 10.35 12.58
CA ARG A 134 -10.14 9.09 13.05
C ARG A 134 -8.84 8.78 12.31
N ARG A 135 -7.70 8.97 12.99
CA ARG A 135 -6.33 8.80 12.43
C ARG A 135 -5.99 7.36 12.03
N ASP A 136 -6.63 6.39 12.66
CA ASP A 136 -6.50 4.96 12.44
C ASP A 136 -7.45 4.43 11.36
N THR A 137 -8.25 5.31 10.75
CA THR A 137 -9.35 4.93 9.86
C THR A 137 -9.09 5.37 8.42
N ALA A 138 -9.38 4.49 7.47
CA ALA A 138 -9.40 4.76 6.04
C ALA A 138 -10.78 4.50 5.44
N VAL A 139 -11.16 5.29 4.46
CA VAL A 139 -12.34 5.09 3.62
C VAL A 139 -11.88 4.76 2.21
N VAL A 140 -12.40 3.67 1.63
CA VAL A 140 -12.15 3.27 0.25
C VAL A 140 -13.46 3.18 -0.52
N TRP A 141 -13.57 3.92 -1.63
CA TRP A 141 -14.77 3.89 -2.48
C TRP A 141 -14.43 3.36 -3.87
N CYS A 142 -15.01 2.22 -4.24
CA CYS A 142 -14.73 1.51 -5.48
C CYS A 142 -15.97 1.51 -6.38
N LEU A 143 -15.86 2.05 -7.60
CA LEU A 143 -16.99 2.10 -8.55
C LEU A 143 -16.69 1.37 -9.85
N ASP A 144 -17.60 0.51 -10.30
CA ASP A 144 -17.56 -0.14 -11.62
C ASP A 144 -18.23 0.73 -12.71
N SER A 145 -18.06 2.05 -12.58
CA SER A 145 -18.66 3.01 -13.49
C SER A 145 -17.91 4.34 -13.46
N PRO A 146 -18.11 5.18 -14.50
CA PRO A 146 -17.60 6.54 -14.49
C PRO A 146 -18.24 7.33 -13.36
N VAL A 147 -17.40 8.03 -12.62
CA VAL A 147 -17.81 8.79 -11.43
C VAL A 147 -18.60 10.03 -11.88
N PRO A 148 -19.81 10.28 -11.36
CA PRO A 148 -20.49 11.56 -11.55
C PRO A 148 -19.73 12.72 -10.91
N GLU A 149 -19.87 13.92 -11.45
CA GLU A 149 -19.31 15.11 -10.81
C GLU A 149 -19.90 15.31 -9.40
N GLY A 150 -19.04 15.69 -8.45
CA GLY A 150 -19.45 15.98 -7.08
C GLY A 150 -19.71 14.76 -6.18
N LEU A 151 -19.80 13.54 -6.71
CA LEU A 151 -20.10 12.34 -5.91
C LEU A 151 -19.13 12.16 -4.73
N TRP A 152 -17.84 12.42 -4.96
CA TRP A 152 -16.79 12.27 -3.94
C TRP A 152 -16.43 13.58 -3.22
N ALA A 153 -17.19 14.66 -3.43
CA ALA A 153 -16.84 15.97 -2.88
C ALA A 153 -16.84 15.99 -1.34
N GLU A 154 -17.69 15.20 -0.69
CA GLU A 154 -17.67 15.05 0.77
C GLU A 154 -16.47 14.20 1.24
N ALA A 155 -16.23 13.07 0.57
CA ALA A 155 -15.12 12.18 0.89
C ALA A 155 -13.75 12.86 0.71
N ASP A 156 -13.61 13.75 -0.28
CA ASP A 156 -12.40 14.56 -0.51
C ASP A 156 -12.08 15.52 0.66
N ARG A 157 -13.01 15.75 1.60
CA ARG A 157 -12.78 16.55 2.83
C ARG A 157 -12.30 15.72 4.02
N LEU A 158 -12.38 14.39 3.96
CA LEU A 158 -11.94 13.49 5.03
C LEU A 158 -10.46 13.66 5.44
N PRO A 159 -9.50 13.85 4.50
CA PRO A 159 -8.09 14.02 4.86
C PRO A 159 -7.83 15.26 5.72
N ALA A 160 -8.61 16.33 5.54
CA ALA A 160 -8.53 17.53 6.39
C ALA A 160 -8.97 17.25 7.84
N ARG A 161 -9.68 16.14 8.06
CA ARG A 161 -10.14 15.64 9.35
C ARG A 161 -9.41 14.36 9.75
N HIS A 162 -8.20 14.14 9.25
CA HIS A 162 -7.31 13.02 9.60
C HIS A 162 -7.81 11.62 9.25
N THR A 163 -8.88 11.47 8.48
CA THR A 163 -9.33 10.17 7.98
C THR A 163 -8.75 9.95 6.59
N ALA A 164 -8.13 8.80 6.35
CA ALA A 164 -7.55 8.49 5.04
C ALA A 164 -8.63 8.19 4.01
N TRP A 165 -8.34 8.50 2.75
CA TRP A 165 -9.27 8.44 1.64
C TRP A 165 -8.58 7.86 0.41
N LEU A 166 -9.14 6.77 -0.12
CA LEU A 166 -8.65 6.07 -1.31
C LEU A 166 -9.84 5.74 -2.21
N ARG A 167 -9.63 5.69 -3.53
CA ARG A 167 -10.74 5.51 -4.47
C ARG A 167 -10.31 4.87 -5.76
N CYS A 168 -11.20 4.08 -6.35
CA CYS A 168 -11.04 3.56 -7.69
C CYS A 168 -12.33 3.62 -8.48
N HIS A 169 -12.21 3.71 -9.80
CA HIS A 169 -13.36 3.72 -10.69
C HIS A 169 -13.04 3.13 -12.06
N ARG A 170 -14.05 2.67 -12.79
CA ARG A 170 -13.91 2.23 -14.18
C ARG A 170 -14.36 3.31 -15.17
N GLU A 171 -13.61 3.46 -16.26
CA GLU A 171 -14.03 4.22 -17.44
C GLU A 171 -13.70 3.44 -18.72
N GLY A 172 -14.74 2.92 -19.39
CA GLY A 172 -14.57 2.09 -20.58
C GLY A 172 -13.76 0.83 -20.25
N ALA A 173 -12.67 0.60 -20.98
CA ALA A 173 -11.79 -0.56 -20.77
C ALA A 173 -10.72 -0.37 -19.69
N HIS A 174 -10.73 0.74 -18.94
CA HIS A 174 -9.72 1.02 -17.94
C HIS A 174 -10.32 1.16 -16.56
N ALA A 175 -9.62 0.63 -15.55
CA ALA A 175 -9.82 1.01 -14.17
C ALA A 175 -8.75 2.00 -13.72
N TRP A 176 -9.14 2.94 -12.86
CA TRP A 176 -8.29 3.96 -12.30
C TRP A 176 -8.25 3.81 -10.78
N ILE A 177 -7.06 3.81 -10.20
CA ILE A 177 -6.87 3.97 -8.75
C ILE A 177 -6.26 5.36 -8.56
N GLU A 178 -7.02 6.26 -7.95
CA GLU A 178 -6.56 7.62 -7.70
C GLU A 178 -5.63 7.67 -6.47
N PRO A 179 -4.77 8.70 -6.36
CA PRO A 179 -3.83 8.78 -5.24
C PRO A 179 -4.52 8.77 -3.88
N LEU A 180 -3.88 8.10 -2.92
CA LEU A 180 -4.30 8.11 -1.52
C LEU A 180 -4.21 9.52 -0.95
N ALA A 181 -5.23 9.96 -0.22
CA ALA A 181 -5.22 11.23 0.48
C ALA A 181 -5.38 10.98 1.98
N CYS A 182 -4.46 11.46 2.81
CA CYS A 182 -4.54 11.29 4.27
C CYS A 182 -4.17 12.55 5.05
N ALA A 183 -3.76 13.62 4.36
CA ALA A 183 -3.49 14.92 4.96
C ALA A 183 -4.06 16.07 4.11
N PRO A 184 -4.25 17.26 4.70
CA PRO A 184 -4.49 18.48 3.94
C PRO A 184 -3.46 18.68 2.81
N GLY A 185 -3.93 19.09 1.63
CA GLY A 185 -3.07 19.31 0.46
C GLY A 185 -2.71 18.05 -0.34
N ASP A 186 -3.28 16.89 0.00
CA ASP A 186 -3.21 15.71 -0.86
C ASP A 186 -4.08 15.82 -2.11
N VAL A 187 -3.87 14.92 -3.07
CA VAL A 187 -4.59 14.94 -4.35
C VAL A 187 -6.03 14.49 -4.15
N THR A 188 -6.99 15.40 -4.40
CA THR A 188 -8.43 15.12 -4.39
C THR A 188 -8.90 14.58 -5.74
N SER A 189 -10.13 14.08 -5.80
CA SER A 189 -10.73 13.66 -7.07
C SER A 189 -10.91 14.82 -8.05
N ALA A 190 -11.20 16.01 -7.53
CA ALA A 190 -11.25 17.23 -8.32
C ALA A 190 -9.89 17.55 -8.96
N HIS A 191 -8.78 17.39 -8.23
CA HIS A 191 -7.43 17.59 -8.79
C HIS A 191 -7.14 16.62 -9.94
N VAL A 192 -7.49 15.33 -9.78
CA VAL A 192 -7.31 14.32 -10.85
C VAL A 192 -8.12 14.71 -12.08
N ARG A 193 -9.39 15.09 -11.92
CA ARG A 193 -10.25 15.56 -13.02
C ARG A 193 -9.66 16.76 -13.74
N LEU A 194 -9.27 17.80 -13.02
CA LEU A 194 -8.66 19.00 -13.59
C LEU A 194 -7.39 18.69 -14.38
N ARG A 195 -6.52 17.85 -13.83
CA ARG A 195 -5.28 17.42 -14.50
C ARG A 195 -5.59 16.62 -15.77
N ARG A 196 -6.57 15.70 -15.72
CA ARG A 196 -7.00 14.92 -16.89
C ARG A 196 -7.63 15.80 -17.98
N LEU A 197 -8.45 16.79 -17.61
CA LEU A 197 -9.00 17.78 -18.55
C LEU A 197 -7.90 18.61 -19.21
N ALA A 198 -6.91 19.07 -18.42
CA ALA A 198 -5.79 19.84 -18.93
C ALA A 198 -4.87 19.03 -19.86
N ALA A 199 -4.83 17.70 -19.71
CA ALA A 199 -3.97 16.81 -20.48
C ALA A 199 -4.60 16.29 -21.78
N THR A 200 -5.87 16.59 -22.07
CA THR A 200 -6.57 16.11 -23.27
C THR A 200 -6.94 17.25 -24.21
N ALA A 201 -6.85 17.00 -25.51
CA ALA A 201 -7.40 17.91 -26.52
C ALA A 201 -8.94 17.93 -26.50
N ALA A 202 -9.56 16.81 -26.10
CA ALA A 202 -11.02 16.60 -26.07
C ALA A 202 -11.63 16.89 -24.68
N HIS A 203 -11.27 18.03 -24.09
CA HIS A 203 -11.63 18.36 -22.71
C HIS A 203 -13.14 18.60 -22.52
N ARG A 204 -13.84 19.12 -23.56
CA ARG A 204 -15.30 19.32 -23.51
C ARG A 204 -16.04 18.00 -23.55
N GLU A 205 -15.58 17.09 -24.41
CA GLU A 205 -16.13 15.75 -24.56
C GLU A 205 -15.89 14.91 -23.30
N LEU A 206 -14.70 15.02 -22.68
CA LEU A 206 -14.41 14.34 -21.42
C LEU A 206 -15.28 14.88 -20.27
N ALA A 207 -15.51 16.20 -20.20
CA ALA A 207 -16.44 16.78 -19.23
C ALA A 207 -17.89 16.33 -19.47
N ALA A 208 -18.33 16.28 -20.73
CA ALA A 208 -19.65 15.77 -21.12
C ALA A 208 -19.82 14.29 -20.72
N TYR A 209 -18.78 13.48 -20.93
CA TYR A 209 -18.75 12.08 -20.54
C TYR A 209 -18.99 11.88 -19.04
N TRP A 210 -18.30 12.63 -18.17
CA TRP A 210 -18.47 12.53 -16.72
C TRP A 210 -19.81 13.08 -16.20
N THR A 211 -20.39 14.06 -16.88
CA THR A 211 -21.72 14.60 -16.55
C THR A 211 -22.87 13.68 -17.01
N GLY A 212 -22.57 12.57 -17.67
CA GLY A 212 -23.56 11.57 -18.07
C GLY A 212 -24.04 11.68 -19.52
N HIS A 213 -23.48 12.58 -20.32
CA HIS A 213 -23.78 12.71 -21.75
C HIS A 213 -23.03 11.63 -22.54
N ARG A 214 -23.39 10.37 -22.29
CA ARG A 214 -22.76 9.19 -22.88
C ARG A 214 -23.81 8.12 -23.17
N THR A 215 -23.54 7.29 -24.16
CA THR A 215 -24.26 6.02 -24.33
C THR A 215 -23.96 5.10 -23.12
N PRO A 216 -24.76 4.05 -22.91
CA PRO A 216 -24.41 3.00 -21.97
C PRO A 216 -22.96 2.52 -22.19
N ASP A 217 -22.26 2.31 -21.08
CA ASP A 217 -20.89 1.83 -21.11
C ASP A 217 -20.86 0.36 -21.52
N THR A 218 -20.08 0.05 -22.55
CA THR A 218 -19.94 -1.31 -23.12
C THR A 218 -18.52 -1.87 -22.92
N GLY A 219 -17.70 -1.19 -22.12
CA GLY A 219 -16.36 -1.66 -21.77
C GLY A 219 -16.40 -2.96 -20.94
N PRO A 220 -15.30 -3.73 -20.93
CA PRO A 220 -15.20 -4.90 -20.08
C PRO A 220 -15.38 -4.50 -18.61
N HIS A 221 -16.30 -5.18 -17.93
CA HIS A 221 -16.43 -5.09 -16.49
C HIS A 221 -15.28 -5.85 -15.81
N PRO A 222 -14.91 -5.49 -14.57
CA PRO A 222 -13.90 -6.21 -13.81
C PRO A 222 -14.26 -7.70 -13.69
N THR A 223 -13.37 -8.55 -14.20
CA THR A 223 -13.35 -9.98 -13.91
C THR A 223 -12.78 -10.22 -12.52
N GLU A 224 -12.91 -11.45 -12.01
CA GLU A 224 -12.31 -11.84 -10.73
C GLU A 224 -10.81 -11.52 -10.66
N ALA A 225 -10.06 -11.82 -11.74
CA ALA A 225 -8.62 -11.55 -11.81
C ALA A 225 -8.31 -10.04 -11.73
N SER A 226 -9.04 -9.22 -12.48
CA SER A 226 -8.85 -7.77 -12.47
C SER A 226 -9.27 -7.13 -11.14
N ALA A 227 -10.36 -7.61 -10.53
CA ALA A 227 -10.84 -7.14 -9.23
C ALA A 227 -9.85 -7.52 -8.11
N ALA A 228 -9.28 -8.73 -8.17
CA ALA A 228 -8.21 -9.15 -7.26
C ALA A 228 -6.96 -8.29 -7.43
N LEU A 229 -6.53 -7.98 -8.65
CA LEU A 229 -5.41 -7.08 -8.91
C LEU A 229 -5.68 -5.68 -8.33
N MET A 230 -6.84 -5.10 -8.60
CA MET A 230 -7.25 -3.81 -8.05
C MET A 230 -7.24 -3.82 -6.52
N ALA A 231 -7.79 -4.86 -5.89
CA ALA A 231 -7.78 -5.04 -4.46
C ALA A 231 -6.36 -5.14 -3.88
N ALA A 232 -5.46 -5.88 -4.54
CA ALA A 232 -4.06 -5.98 -4.11
C ALA A 232 -3.35 -4.62 -4.14
N LEU A 233 -3.56 -3.83 -5.20
CA LEU A 233 -2.97 -2.49 -5.34
C LEU A 233 -3.52 -1.51 -4.31
N LEU A 234 -4.84 -1.54 -4.05
CA LEU A 234 -5.47 -0.72 -3.02
C LEU A 234 -4.97 -1.11 -1.62
N THR A 235 -4.87 -2.41 -1.32
CA THR A 235 -4.29 -2.90 -0.05
C THR A 235 -2.84 -2.48 0.11
N ALA A 236 -2.03 -2.52 -0.96
CA ALA A 236 -0.65 -2.04 -0.91
C ALA A 236 -0.57 -0.53 -0.57
N ASP A 237 -1.50 0.29 -1.07
CA ASP A 237 -1.56 1.71 -0.71
C ASP A 237 -2.04 1.92 0.75
N LEU A 238 -2.96 1.09 1.25
CA LEU A 238 -3.35 1.08 2.66
C LEU A 238 -2.18 0.70 3.58
N ILE A 239 -1.40 -0.33 3.20
CA ILE A 239 -0.20 -0.73 3.94
C ILE A 239 0.82 0.42 3.97
N ALA A 240 1.03 1.07 2.83
CA ALA A 240 1.92 2.22 2.74
C ALA A 240 1.45 3.40 3.61
N TRP A 241 0.12 3.61 3.72
CA TRP A 241 -0.46 4.59 4.64
C TRP A 241 -0.31 4.21 6.11
N ALA A 242 -0.42 2.91 6.42
CA ALA A 242 -0.30 2.42 7.80
C ALA A 242 1.14 2.47 8.32
N GLY A 243 2.14 2.33 7.45
CA GLY A 243 3.54 2.45 7.81
C GLY A 243 3.96 3.88 8.19
N ASP A 244 5.11 4.00 8.86
CA ASP A 244 5.66 5.27 9.39
C ASP A 244 6.25 6.19 8.30
N GLY A 245 5.68 6.21 7.10
CA GLY A 245 6.08 7.10 6.01
C GLY A 245 7.44 6.80 5.36
N HIS A 246 8.16 5.76 5.80
CA HIS A 246 9.39 5.32 5.15
C HIS A 246 9.05 4.56 3.88
N HIS A 247 9.01 5.28 2.75
CA HIS A 247 8.93 4.67 1.44
C HIS A 247 10.24 3.91 1.18
N ARG A 248 10.24 2.59 1.33
CA ARG A 248 11.43 1.74 1.20
C ARG A 248 11.84 1.45 -0.26
N GLY A 249 11.40 2.27 -1.23
CA GLY A 249 11.66 2.00 -2.65
C GLY A 249 11.69 3.25 -3.52
N ALA A 250 12.16 3.09 -4.76
CA ALA A 250 12.27 4.16 -5.76
C ALA A 250 10.94 4.50 -6.48
N GLY A 251 9.81 3.95 -6.02
CA GLY A 251 8.50 4.14 -6.63
C GLY A 251 7.88 5.50 -6.34
N LEU A 252 6.78 5.83 -7.04
CA LEU A 252 5.98 7.00 -6.70
C LEU A 252 5.27 6.79 -5.35
N PRO A 253 5.25 7.78 -4.44
CA PRO A 253 4.46 7.67 -3.22
C PRO A 253 2.98 7.44 -3.51
N ALA A 254 2.30 6.59 -2.74
CA ALA A 254 0.85 6.33 -2.89
C ALA A 254 0.02 7.62 -2.92
N ARG A 255 0.47 8.65 -2.21
CA ARG A 255 -0.17 9.97 -2.13
C ARG A 255 -0.09 10.83 -3.39
N ARG A 256 0.72 10.41 -4.37
CA ARG A 256 0.98 11.13 -5.64
C ARG A 256 0.84 10.23 -6.85
N ARG A 257 0.36 9.00 -6.68
CA ARG A 257 0.38 7.98 -7.72
C ARG A 257 -1.04 7.68 -8.22
N LEU A 258 -1.30 8.02 -9.48
CA LEU A 258 -2.50 7.59 -10.21
C LEU A 258 -2.14 6.32 -10.98
N ARG A 259 -2.89 5.23 -10.77
CA ARG A 259 -2.74 4.02 -11.57
C ARG A 259 -3.84 3.91 -12.60
N ARG A 260 -3.48 3.54 -13.82
CA ARG A 260 -4.40 3.10 -14.87
C ARG A 260 -4.14 1.62 -15.14
N ILE A 261 -5.19 0.82 -15.07
CA ILE A 261 -5.20 -0.61 -15.30
C ILE A 261 -6.02 -0.85 -16.56
N ASP A 262 -5.44 -1.48 -17.58
CA ASP A 262 -6.19 -1.93 -18.74
C ASP A 262 -6.87 -3.26 -18.41
N LEU A 263 -8.20 -3.31 -18.49
CA LEU A 263 -8.98 -4.48 -18.10
C LEU A 263 -8.93 -5.62 -19.13
N ARG A 264 -8.34 -5.38 -20.31
CA ARG A 264 -8.20 -6.40 -21.36
C ARG A 264 -6.98 -7.29 -21.14
N ASP A 265 -5.89 -6.73 -20.63
CA ASP A 265 -4.61 -7.43 -20.47
C ASP A 265 -3.96 -7.26 -19.08
N LEU A 266 -4.61 -6.52 -18.17
CA LEU A 266 -4.16 -6.22 -16.81
C LEU A 266 -2.86 -5.40 -16.73
N THR A 267 -2.48 -4.71 -17.81
CA THR A 267 -1.34 -3.80 -17.80
C THR A 267 -1.59 -2.65 -16.83
N VAL A 268 -0.67 -2.45 -15.88
CA VAL A 268 -0.69 -1.36 -14.91
C VAL A 268 0.31 -0.28 -15.32
N THR A 269 -0.17 0.95 -15.43
CA THR A 269 0.68 2.13 -15.65
C THR A 269 0.51 3.12 -14.50
N GLU A 270 1.60 3.71 -14.04
CA GLU A 270 1.61 4.65 -12.92
C GLU A 270 1.99 6.06 -13.41
N HIS A 271 1.23 7.07 -12.97
CA HIS A 271 1.40 8.46 -13.37
C HIS A 271 1.51 9.34 -12.12
N PRO A 272 2.50 10.24 -12.03
CA PRO A 272 2.56 11.20 -10.95
C PRO A 272 1.44 12.24 -11.10
N VAL A 273 0.76 12.53 -10.00
CA VAL A 273 -0.26 13.59 -9.94
C VAL A 273 0.05 14.54 -8.81
N LEU A 274 0.07 15.83 -9.14
CA LEU A 274 0.21 16.92 -8.18
C LEU A 274 -1.14 17.59 -7.94
N PRO A 275 -1.41 18.08 -6.72
CA PRO A 275 -2.54 18.95 -6.43
C PRO A 275 -2.60 20.11 -7.43
N VAL A 276 -3.80 20.60 -7.70
CA VAL A 276 -3.98 21.83 -8.47
C VAL A 276 -4.10 22.96 -7.46
N PRO A 277 -3.20 23.96 -7.49
CA PRO A 277 -3.31 25.11 -6.58
C PRO A 277 -4.63 25.86 -6.80
N ASP A 278 -5.13 26.50 -5.75
CA ASP A 278 -6.24 27.44 -5.89
C ASP A 278 -5.83 28.57 -6.83
N VAL A 279 -6.61 28.79 -7.88
CA VAL A 279 -6.40 29.86 -8.86
C VAL A 279 -7.50 30.89 -8.73
N ALA A 280 -7.14 32.17 -8.88
CA ALA A 280 -8.13 33.24 -8.90
C ALA A 280 -9.11 33.01 -10.07
N PRO A 281 -10.41 33.30 -9.87
CA PRO A 281 -11.38 33.19 -10.94
C PRO A 281 -11.00 34.12 -12.10
N LEU A 282 -11.23 33.65 -13.33
CA LEU A 282 -11.02 34.50 -14.50
C LEU A 282 -11.96 35.72 -14.44
N PRO A 283 -11.50 36.91 -14.85
CA PRO A 283 -12.36 38.08 -14.91
C PRO A 283 -13.60 37.79 -15.76
N ALA A 284 -14.78 38.18 -15.25
CA ALA A 284 -16.02 38.01 -15.99
C ALA A 284 -15.91 38.65 -17.38
N ARG A 285 -16.33 37.92 -18.42
CA ARG A 285 -16.30 38.42 -19.79
C ARG A 285 -17.26 39.61 -19.87
N VAL A 286 -16.73 40.82 -20.02
CA VAL A 286 -17.54 42.01 -20.25
C VAL A 286 -18.20 41.86 -21.62
N THR A 287 -19.47 41.47 -21.64
CA THR A 287 -20.29 41.53 -22.84
C THR A 287 -20.49 43.00 -23.18
N ARG A 288 -19.79 43.49 -24.21
CA ARG A 288 -20.11 44.80 -24.79
C ARG A 288 -21.51 44.69 -25.38
N SER A 289 -22.48 45.33 -24.74
CA SER A 289 -23.78 45.60 -25.33
C SER A 289 -23.54 46.52 -26.53
N THR A 290 -23.74 46.01 -27.74
CA THR A 290 -23.87 46.83 -28.94
C THR A 290 -25.21 47.56 -28.83
N ALA A 291 -25.13 48.89 -28.67
CA ALA A 291 -26.24 49.81 -28.82
C ALA A 291 -26.65 49.93 -30.29
#